data_AF-A0A261VPH7-F1
#
_entry.id   AF-A0A261VPH7-F1
#
_cell.length_a   1.000
_cell.length_b   1.000
_cell.length_c   1.000
_cell.angle_alpha   90.00
_cell.angle_beta   90.00
_cell.angle_gamma   90.00
#
_symmetry.space_group_name_H-M   'P 1'
#
loop_
_entity.id
_entity.type
_entity.pdbx_description
1 polymer ?
#
loop_
_entity_poly.entity_id
_entity_poly.type
_entity_poly.pdbx_seq_one_letter_code
_entity_poly.pdbx_strand_id
1 'polypeptide(L)'
;MLSPERIHPALWRATQLARGAHCGVPTGHAALSAQLPGGGWPPGALVELLAPHPGIGEIRLLQPALARLGGRPIALVQPPHAPHLACWQAWRLDTRQLLWVAPERPADALWATEQILKHGSCGALLCWLPRARAESLRRLHLAVQGSDTLCFAFRPATAAQQASPAPLRLALAPAPGGLSVHILKRRGPAHPEPLAIVFEPGAAPAAAPSHHAPLDRRLPALPAAGRRTPAMAS
;
A
#
# COMPACT_ATOMS: atom_id res chain seq x y z
N MET A 1 -34.69 -35.66 16.74
CA MET A 1 -33.76 -35.88 15.62
C MET A 1 -32.35 -35.73 16.17
N LEU A 2 -31.54 -36.80 16.09
CA LEU A 2 -30.16 -36.80 16.57
C LEU A 2 -29.36 -35.77 15.77
N SER A 3 -28.86 -34.74 16.47
CA SER A 3 -28.05 -33.72 15.83
C SER A 3 -26.77 -34.35 15.24
N PRO A 4 -26.38 -34.01 14.00
CA PRO A 4 -25.25 -34.62 13.28
C PRO A 4 -23.87 -34.33 13.92
N GLU A 5 -23.83 -33.55 15.00
CA GLU A 5 -22.64 -33.09 15.70
C GLU A 5 -21.91 -34.13 16.56
N ARG A 6 -22.41 -35.37 16.63
CA ARG A 6 -21.77 -36.51 17.34
C ARG A 6 -20.98 -37.49 16.46
N ILE A 7 -20.89 -37.27 15.14
CA ILE A 7 -20.52 -38.37 14.23
C ILE A 7 -19.00 -38.54 13.97
N HIS A 8 -18.15 -37.50 14.00
CA HIS A 8 -16.68 -37.73 13.95
C HIS A 8 -15.82 -36.50 14.32
N PRO A 9 -14.75 -36.63 15.12
CA PRO A 9 -13.81 -35.54 15.43
C PRO A 9 -12.92 -35.13 14.24
N ALA A 10 -12.94 -35.87 13.13
CA ALA A 10 -12.17 -35.59 11.91
C ALA A 10 -12.98 -34.89 10.80
N LEU A 11 -14.25 -34.53 11.07
CA LEU A 11 -15.03 -33.76 10.10
C LEU A 11 -14.51 -32.32 10.08
N TRP A 12 -13.80 -31.94 9.02
CA TRP A 12 -13.31 -30.57 8.84
C TRP A 12 -14.49 -29.60 8.75
N ARG A 13 -14.67 -28.75 9.78
CA ARG A 13 -15.81 -27.83 9.88
C ARG A 13 -15.45 -26.48 9.27
N ALA A 14 -16.06 -26.12 8.14
CA ALA A 14 -15.96 -24.78 7.56
C ALA A 14 -16.40 -23.68 8.57
N THR A 15 -17.30 -24.02 9.50
CA THR A 15 -17.78 -23.14 10.59
C THR A 15 -16.82 -23.01 11.78
N GLN A 16 -15.84 -23.90 11.96
CA GLN A 16 -14.81 -23.70 12.99
C GLN A 16 -13.80 -22.61 12.60
N LEU A 17 -13.61 -22.36 11.30
CA LEU A 17 -12.83 -21.22 10.80
C LEU A 17 -13.54 -19.87 11.04
N ALA A 18 -14.85 -19.88 11.29
CA ALA A 18 -15.63 -18.69 11.59
C ALA A 18 -15.56 -18.25 13.06
N ARG A 19 -14.96 -19.06 13.95
CA ARG A 19 -14.78 -18.74 15.39
C ARG A 19 -13.51 -17.96 15.70
N GLY A 20 -12.65 -17.70 14.72
CA GLY A 20 -11.67 -16.62 14.80
C GLY A 20 -12.32 -15.30 14.39
N ALA A 21 -13.27 -14.79 15.18
CA ALA A 21 -13.75 -13.42 15.05
C ALA A 21 -12.63 -12.47 15.50
N HIS A 22 -11.52 -12.43 14.76
CA HIS A 22 -10.50 -11.43 14.96
C HIS A 22 -11.16 -10.09 14.65
N CYS A 23 -11.30 -9.25 15.68
CA CYS A 23 -11.64 -7.85 15.50
C CYS A 23 -10.68 -7.27 14.46
N GLY A 24 -11.22 -6.73 13.36
CA GLY A 24 -10.38 -6.17 12.31
C GLY A 24 -9.59 -4.99 12.87
N VAL A 25 -8.37 -4.76 12.36
CA VAL A 25 -7.64 -3.54 12.74
C VAL A 25 -8.40 -2.34 12.19
N PRO A 26 -8.80 -1.34 13.00
CA PRO A 26 -9.62 -0.23 12.53
C PRO A 26 -9.03 0.44 11.30
N THR A 27 -9.87 0.70 10.29
CA THR A 27 -9.40 1.34 9.05
C THR A 27 -9.09 2.82 9.24
N GLY A 28 -9.72 3.44 10.25
CA GLY A 28 -9.76 4.89 10.43
C GLY A 28 -10.80 5.60 9.55
N HIS A 29 -11.51 4.85 8.70
CA HIS A 29 -12.46 5.39 7.72
C HIS A 29 -13.82 4.73 7.92
N ALA A 30 -14.78 5.45 8.48
CA ALA A 30 -16.09 4.89 8.84
C ALA A 30 -16.79 4.20 7.66
N ALA A 31 -16.77 4.82 6.48
CA ALA A 31 -17.37 4.27 5.26
C ALA A 31 -16.76 2.91 4.86
N LEU A 32 -15.43 2.77 4.96
CA LEU A 32 -14.76 1.51 4.65
C LEU A 32 -15.00 0.47 5.75
N SER A 33 -14.88 0.88 7.02
CA SER A 33 -15.09 0.02 8.18
C SER A 33 -16.48 -0.62 8.19
N ALA A 34 -17.53 0.12 7.80
CA ALA A 34 -18.90 -0.42 7.67
C ALA A 34 -19.00 -1.57 6.63
N GLN A 35 -18.09 -1.59 5.65
CA GLN A 35 -18.07 -2.60 4.60
C GLN A 35 -17.08 -3.74 4.85
N LEU A 36 -16.27 -3.70 5.91
CA LEU A 36 -15.34 -4.79 6.22
C LEU A 36 -15.87 -5.68 7.35
N PRO A 37 -15.80 -7.01 7.20
CA PRO A 37 -16.09 -7.93 8.30
C PRO A 37 -15.24 -7.59 9.52
N GLY A 38 -15.87 -7.52 10.69
CA GLY A 38 -15.17 -7.13 11.93
C GLY A 38 -14.76 -5.66 11.98
N GLY A 39 -15.25 -4.80 11.08
CA GLY A 39 -15.09 -3.35 11.12
C GLY A 39 -13.70 -2.83 10.72
N GLY A 40 -12.83 -3.67 10.16
CA GLY A 40 -11.42 -3.33 9.98
C GLY A 40 -10.67 -4.14 8.94
N TRP A 41 -9.38 -3.81 8.80
CA TRP A 41 -8.44 -4.59 8.01
C TRP A 41 -8.28 -5.99 8.61
N PRO A 42 -8.32 -7.05 7.80
CA PRO A 42 -8.18 -8.41 8.30
C PRO A 42 -6.71 -8.71 8.62
N PRO A 43 -6.32 -8.88 9.91
CA PRO A 43 -4.98 -9.38 10.22
C PRO A 43 -4.82 -10.80 9.69
N GLY A 44 -3.58 -11.19 9.37
CA GLY A 44 -3.31 -12.55 8.91
C GLY A 44 -3.87 -12.85 7.52
N ALA A 45 -4.21 -11.82 6.74
CA ALA A 45 -4.76 -11.96 5.40
C ALA A 45 -4.04 -11.06 4.41
N LEU A 46 -4.04 -11.46 3.14
CA LEU A 46 -3.50 -10.67 2.05
C LEU A 46 -4.58 -9.71 1.56
N VAL A 47 -4.31 -8.41 1.62
CA VAL A 47 -5.17 -7.36 1.08
C VAL A 47 -4.53 -6.82 -0.20
N GLU A 48 -5.27 -6.78 -1.30
CA GLU A 48 -4.79 -6.14 -2.53
C GLU A 48 -5.33 -4.73 -2.68
N LEU A 49 -4.42 -3.80 -2.97
CA LEU A 49 -4.72 -2.42 -3.32
C LEU A 49 -4.33 -2.21 -4.78
N LEU A 50 -5.33 -2.02 -5.64
CA LEU A 50 -5.16 -1.86 -7.08
C LEU A 50 -5.27 -0.38 -7.44
N ALA A 51 -4.19 0.20 -7.96
CA ALA A 51 -4.13 1.63 -8.27
C ALA A 51 -3.73 1.87 -9.73
N PRO A 52 -4.21 2.96 -10.38
CA PRO A 52 -3.79 3.32 -11.73
C PRO A 52 -2.30 3.64 -11.82
N HIS A 53 -1.75 4.28 -10.79
CA HIS A 53 -0.34 4.61 -10.62
C HIS A 53 -0.03 4.79 -9.13
N PRO A 54 1.24 4.71 -8.71
CA PRO A 54 1.61 5.02 -7.33
C PRO A 54 1.46 6.52 -7.02
N GLY A 55 1.35 6.84 -5.73
CA GLY A 55 1.31 8.23 -5.24
C GLY A 55 -0.06 8.89 -5.23
N ILE A 56 -1.15 8.12 -5.30
CA ILE A 56 -2.53 8.64 -5.20
C ILE A 56 -3.01 8.80 -3.76
N GLY A 57 -2.20 8.39 -2.77
CA GLY A 57 -2.56 8.39 -1.36
C GLY A 57 -2.86 7.00 -0.80
N GLU A 58 -2.44 5.96 -1.51
CA GLU A 58 -2.66 4.56 -1.15
C GLU A 58 -2.01 4.17 0.20
N ILE A 59 -0.88 4.78 0.58
CA ILE A 59 -0.29 4.62 1.91
C ILE A 59 -1.07 5.43 2.96
N ARG A 60 -1.56 6.63 2.58
CA ARG A 60 -2.33 7.49 3.48
C ARG A 60 -3.67 6.86 3.87
N LEU A 61 -4.28 6.07 2.98
CA LEU A 61 -5.42 5.21 3.31
C LEU A 61 -5.12 4.28 4.49
N LEU A 62 -3.90 3.76 4.57
CA LEU A 62 -3.46 2.81 5.60
C LEU A 62 -2.95 3.48 6.87
N GLN A 63 -2.66 4.79 6.82
CA GLN A 63 -2.06 5.54 7.91
C GLN A 63 -2.73 5.31 9.27
N PRO A 64 -4.08 5.33 9.40
CA PRO A 64 -4.71 5.13 10.71
C PRO A 64 -4.45 3.73 11.28
N ALA A 65 -4.35 2.72 10.43
CA ALA A 65 -4.02 1.36 10.86
C ALA A 65 -2.53 1.23 11.24
N LEU A 66 -1.63 1.86 10.49
CA LEU A 66 -0.20 1.88 10.78
C LEU A 66 0.11 2.57 12.11
N ALA A 67 -0.60 3.64 12.44
CA ALA A 67 -0.44 4.36 13.72
C ALA A 67 -0.80 3.50 14.94
N ARG A 68 -1.59 2.44 14.77
CA ARG A 68 -2.02 1.54 15.84
C ARG A 68 -1.06 0.38 16.10
N LEU A 69 0.02 0.26 15.32
CA LEU A 69 0.97 -0.85 15.44
C LEU A 69 1.86 -0.79 16.68
N GLY A 70 1.83 0.32 17.44
CA GLY A 70 2.46 0.41 18.76
C GLY A 70 3.98 0.17 18.73
N GLY A 71 4.67 0.69 17.72
CA GLY A 71 6.13 0.54 17.58
C GLY A 71 6.59 -0.72 16.82
N ARG A 72 5.66 -1.61 16.43
CA ARG A 72 6.02 -2.79 15.62
C ARG A 72 6.58 -2.35 14.25
N PRO A 73 7.59 -3.08 13.70
CA PRO A 73 8.18 -2.73 12.42
C PRO A 73 7.18 -2.68 11.27
N ILE A 74 7.40 -1.74 10.34
CA ILE A 74 6.64 -1.58 9.11
C ILE A 74 7.61 -1.80 7.95
N ALA A 75 7.43 -2.89 7.22
CA ALA A 75 8.27 -3.22 6.08
C ALA A 75 7.67 -2.69 4.77
N LEU A 76 8.48 -1.99 3.99
CA LEU A 76 8.20 -1.57 2.63
C LEU A 76 9.07 -2.38 1.66
N VAL A 77 8.45 -3.23 0.85
CA VAL A 77 9.16 -4.06 -0.13
C VAL A 77 8.90 -3.55 -1.55
N GLN A 78 9.98 -3.23 -2.26
CA GLN A 78 9.95 -2.69 -3.62
C GLN A 78 9.17 -1.37 -3.79
N PRO A 79 9.17 -0.42 -2.83
CA PRO A 79 8.40 0.81 -3.03
C PRO A 79 8.87 1.53 -4.30
N PRO A 80 7.94 2.06 -5.12
CA PRO A 80 8.26 2.66 -6.43
C PRO A 80 9.07 3.95 -6.29
N HIS A 81 9.00 4.58 -5.12
CA HIS A 81 9.74 5.78 -4.77
C HIS A 81 10.27 5.65 -3.35
N ALA A 82 11.32 6.41 -3.03
CA ALA A 82 11.82 6.50 -1.66
C ALA A 82 10.71 7.00 -0.71
N PRO A 83 10.50 6.36 0.46
CA PRO A 83 9.50 6.81 1.41
C PRO A 83 9.87 8.20 1.97
N HIS A 84 8.94 9.14 1.87
CA HIS A 84 9.16 10.51 2.35
C HIS A 84 9.07 10.56 3.88
N LEU A 85 10.21 10.50 4.58
CA LEU A 85 10.26 10.40 6.06
C LEU A 85 9.50 11.50 6.80
N ALA A 86 9.43 12.73 6.28
CA ALA A 86 8.64 13.80 6.92
C ALA A 86 7.14 13.45 7.01
N CYS A 87 6.57 12.73 6.04
CA CYS A 87 5.18 12.27 6.11
C CYS A 87 5.00 11.26 7.25
N TRP A 88 5.96 10.35 7.44
CA TRP A 88 5.94 9.38 8.55
C TRP A 88 5.99 10.09 9.91
N GLN A 89 6.86 11.08 10.05
CA GLN A 89 6.96 11.91 11.25
C GLN A 89 5.68 12.71 11.51
N ALA A 90 5.09 13.31 10.48
CA ALA A 90 3.81 14.01 10.58
C ALA A 90 2.67 13.08 11.03
N TRP A 91 2.72 11.81 10.62
CA TRP A 91 1.81 10.76 11.07
C TRP A 91 2.17 10.17 12.43
N ARG A 92 3.19 10.70 13.11
CA ARG A 92 3.73 10.23 14.40
C ARG A 92 4.15 8.76 14.38
N LEU A 93 4.62 8.28 13.23
CA LEU A 93 5.22 6.96 13.08
C LEU A 93 6.73 7.08 13.31
N ASP A 94 7.28 6.28 14.22
CA ASP A 94 8.72 6.26 14.47
C ASP A 94 9.44 5.76 13.21
N THR A 95 10.34 6.58 12.65
CA THR A 95 11.11 6.21 11.47
C THR A 95 12.04 5.02 11.72
N ARG A 96 12.40 4.73 12.98
CA ARG A 96 13.21 3.57 13.35
C ARG A 96 12.48 2.24 13.16
N GLN A 97 11.14 2.25 13.11
CA GLN A 97 10.35 1.07 12.84
C GLN A 97 10.21 0.78 11.33
N LEU A 98 10.67 1.70 10.46
CA LEU A 98 10.56 1.56 9.01
C LEU A 98 11.69 0.70 8.45
N LEU A 99 11.33 -0.42 7.83
CA LEU A 99 12.26 -1.28 7.10
C LEU A 99 12.06 -1.09 5.60
N TRP A 100 13.08 -0.60 4.90
CA TRP A 100 13.05 -0.44 3.45
C TRP A 100 13.83 -1.56 2.77
N VAL A 101 13.13 -2.38 1.98
CA VAL A 101 13.70 -3.50 1.23
C VAL A 101 13.48 -3.25 -0.26
N ALA A 102 14.52 -2.88 -0.99
CA ALA A 102 14.46 -2.53 -2.43
C ALA A 102 15.40 -3.40 -3.27
N PRO A 103 15.08 -4.69 -3.47
CA PRO A 103 15.90 -5.53 -4.32
C PRO A 103 15.78 -5.14 -5.80
N GLU A 104 16.84 -5.37 -6.54
CA GLU A 104 16.89 -5.05 -7.97
C GLU A 104 15.92 -5.91 -8.80
N ARG A 105 15.76 -7.18 -8.41
CA ARG A 105 14.95 -8.15 -9.15
C ARG A 105 13.56 -8.33 -8.51
N PRO A 106 12.48 -8.36 -9.31
CA PRO A 106 11.13 -8.61 -8.78
C PRO A 106 10.95 -9.97 -8.10
N ALA A 107 11.70 -10.99 -8.54
CA ALA A 107 11.67 -12.30 -7.91
C ALA A 107 12.20 -12.24 -6.46
N ASP A 108 13.24 -11.43 -6.23
CA ASP A 108 13.82 -11.22 -4.91
C ASP A 108 12.86 -10.42 -4.02
N ALA A 109 12.06 -9.50 -4.59
CA ALA A 109 11.00 -8.79 -3.87
C ALA A 109 9.92 -9.76 -3.34
N LEU A 110 9.46 -10.68 -4.19
CA LEU A 110 8.51 -11.73 -3.80
C LEU A 110 9.11 -12.64 -2.73
N TRP A 111 10.35 -13.07 -2.91
CA TRP A 111 11.05 -13.91 -1.94
C TRP A 111 11.22 -13.18 -0.60
N ALA A 112 11.67 -11.92 -0.59
CA ALA A 112 11.83 -11.12 0.62
C ALA A 112 10.50 -10.91 1.34
N THR A 113 9.42 -10.62 0.60
CA THR A 113 8.05 -10.51 1.14
C THR A 113 7.67 -11.81 1.84
N GLU A 114 7.92 -12.96 1.22
CA GLU A 114 7.63 -14.27 1.81
C GLU A 114 8.46 -14.55 3.07
N GLN A 115 9.76 -14.22 3.07
CA GLN A 115 10.60 -14.41 4.26
C GLN A 115 10.13 -13.54 5.42
N ILE A 116 9.80 -12.26 5.17
CA ILE A 116 9.28 -11.36 6.20
C ILE A 116 8.00 -11.93 6.82
N LEU A 117 7.09 -12.46 5.99
CA LEU A 117 5.86 -13.08 6.47
C LEU A 117 6.12 -14.34 7.30
N LYS A 118 7.03 -15.22 6.85
CA LYS A 118 7.40 -16.45 7.59
C LYS A 118 8.02 -16.17 8.95
N HIS A 119 8.80 -15.10 9.06
CA HIS A 119 9.41 -14.70 10.33
C HIS A 119 8.44 -13.98 11.28
N GLY A 120 7.34 -13.41 10.77
CA GLY A 120 6.30 -12.79 11.59
C GLY A 120 6.75 -11.57 12.41
N SER A 121 7.87 -10.93 12.04
CA SER A 121 8.54 -9.89 12.84
C SER A 121 7.96 -8.48 12.65
N CYS A 122 7.09 -8.27 11.67
CA CYS A 122 6.54 -6.96 11.33
C CYS A 122 5.07 -6.83 11.77
N GLY A 123 4.68 -5.60 12.16
CA GLY A 123 3.28 -5.25 12.38
C GLY A 123 2.51 -5.04 11.07
N ALA A 124 3.20 -4.48 10.06
CA ALA A 124 2.66 -4.34 8.73
C ALA A 124 3.73 -4.59 7.66
N LEU A 125 3.27 -5.09 6.52
CA LEU A 125 4.05 -5.33 5.31
C LEU A 125 3.33 -4.72 4.12
N LEU A 126 3.98 -3.75 3.49
CA LEU A 126 3.52 -3.08 2.27
C LEU A 126 4.45 -3.50 1.14
N CYS A 127 3.94 -4.22 0.15
CA CYS A 127 4.75 -4.78 -0.93
C CYS A 127 4.20 -4.36 -2.30
N TRP A 128 5.05 -3.81 -3.16
CA TRP A 128 4.67 -3.42 -4.52
C TRP A 128 5.03 -4.53 -5.50
N LEU A 129 4.00 -5.21 -6.00
CA LEU A 129 4.13 -6.46 -6.74
C LEU A 129 3.44 -6.37 -8.11
N PRO A 130 3.86 -5.46 -9.01
CA PRO A 130 3.15 -5.17 -10.25
C PRO A 130 3.04 -6.36 -11.20
N ARG A 131 3.96 -7.33 -11.09
CA ARG A 131 4.04 -8.52 -11.94
C ARG A 131 3.72 -9.83 -11.20
N ALA A 132 3.18 -9.78 -9.97
CA ALA A 132 2.87 -10.99 -9.23
C ALA A 132 1.77 -11.80 -9.93
N ARG A 133 2.02 -13.12 -10.06
CA ARG A 133 1.06 -14.10 -10.59
C ARG A 133 0.21 -14.68 -9.46
N ALA A 134 -0.91 -15.29 -9.81
CA ALA A 134 -1.85 -15.88 -8.85
C ALA A 134 -1.19 -16.91 -7.91
N GLU A 135 -0.24 -17.71 -8.42
CA GLU A 135 0.50 -18.68 -7.61
C GLU A 135 1.37 -18.00 -6.54
N SER A 136 2.13 -16.97 -6.92
CA SER A 136 2.95 -16.20 -5.96
C SER A 136 2.07 -15.55 -4.90
N LEU A 137 0.95 -14.95 -5.29
CA LEU A 137 -0.03 -14.39 -4.35
C LEU A 137 -0.63 -15.44 -3.42
N ARG A 138 -0.82 -16.68 -3.90
CA ARG A 138 -1.33 -17.78 -3.08
C ARG A 138 -0.30 -18.17 -2.03
N ARG A 139 0.97 -18.28 -2.41
CA ARG A 139 2.07 -18.54 -1.49
C ARG A 139 2.18 -17.44 -0.41
N LEU A 140 2.07 -16.17 -0.79
CA LEU A 140 2.05 -15.05 0.16
C LEU A 140 0.81 -15.08 1.07
N HIS A 141 -0.37 -15.38 0.51
CA HIS A 141 -1.59 -15.48 1.29
C HIS A 141 -1.52 -16.60 2.34
N LEU A 142 -0.92 -17.74 2.00
CA LEU A 142 -0.65 -18.84 2.92
C LEU A 142 0.39 -18.43 3.98
N ALA A 143 1.46 -17.74 3.59
CA ALA A 143 2.52 -17.30 4.51
C ALA A 143 2.04 -16.29 5.57
N VAL A 144 1.04 -15.45 5.24
CA VAL A 144 0.47 -14.50 6.21
C VAL A 144 -0.59 -15.14 7.14
N GLN A 145 -1.16 -16.30 6.77
CA GLN A 145 -2.19 -16.95 7.60
C GLN A 145 -1.67 -17.25 9.01
N GLY A 146 -2.51 -17.03 10.02
CA GLY A 146 -2.16 -17.29 11.41
C GLY A 146 -1.21 -16.29 12.05
N SER A 147 -0.84 -15.21 11.34
CA SER A 147 -0.09 -14.09 11.90
C SER A 147 -0.99 -12.89 12.21
N ASP A 148 -0.55 -12.00 13.10
CA ASP A 148 -1.18 -10.70 13.34
C ASP A 148 -0.59 -9.59 12.46
N THR A 149 -0.03 -9.95 11.31
CA THR A 149 0.57 -8.99 10.36
C THR A 149 -0.50 -8.42 9.44
N LEU A 150 -0.50 -7.10 9.26
CA LEU A 150 -1.26 -6.45 8.19
C LEU A 150 -0.47 -6.52 6.88
N CYS A 151 -0.94 -7.28 5.90
CA CYS A 151 -0.23 -7.49 4.63
C CYS A 151 -0.99 -6.85 3.45
N PHE A 152 -0.36 -5.87 2.83
CA PHE A 152 -0.90 -5.12 1.69
C PHE A 152 -0.03 -5.32 0.45
N ALA A 153 -0.63 -5.81 -0.63
CA ALA A 153 0.00 -5.92 -1.94
C ALA A 153 -0.53 -4.84 -2.88
N PHE A 154 0.35 -3.94 -3.30
CA PHE A 154 0.07 -2.89 -4.28
C PHE A 154 0.31 -3.41 -5.69
N ARG A 155 -0.71 -3.28 -6.55
CA ARG A 155 -0.69 -3.82 -7.93
C ARG A 155 -1.36 -2.83 -8.89
N PRO A 156 -1.11 -2.90 -10.20
CA PRO A 156 -1.75 -2.01 -11.17
C PRO A 156 -3.26 -2.27 -11.26
N ALA A 157 -4.03 -1.24 -11.62
CA ALA A 157 -5.49 -1.34 -11.80
C ALA A 157 -5.91 -2.44 -12.81
N THR A 158 -5.07 -2.71 -13.82
CA THR A 158 -5.28 -3.80 -14.80
C THR A 158 -5.36 -5.19 -14.15
N ALA A 159 -4.81 -5.36 -12.93
CA ALA A 159 -4.92 -6.61 -12.19
C ALA A 159 -6.33 -6.89 -11.64
N ALA A 160 -7.27 -5.94 -11.73
CA ALA A 160 -8.65 -6.13 -11.25
C ALA A 160 -9.32 -7.38 -11.85
N GLN A 161 -9.09 -7.60 -13.15
CA GLN A 161 -9.64 -8.74 -13.90
C GLN A 161 -8.89 -10.06 -13.69
N GLN A 162 -7.78 -10.05 -12.97
CA GLN A 162 -6.99 -11.25 -12.70
C GLN A 162 -7.52 -11.99 -11.48
N ALA A 163 -7.52 -13.33 -11.57
CA ALA A 163 -7.82 -14.18 -10.43
C ALA A 163 -6.84 -13.93 -9.28
N SER A 164 -7.36 -13.86 -8.05
CA SER A 164 -6.55 -13.60 -6.86
C SER A 164 -7.04 -14.37 -5.63
N PRO A 165 -6.12 -14.92 -4.83
CA PRO A 165 -6.45 -15.59 -3.57
C PRO A 165 -6.79 -14.59 -2.45
N ALA A 166 -6.44 -13.31 -2.59
CA ALA A 166 -6.67 -12.30 -1.55
C ALA A 166 -8.17 -12.23 -1.17
N PRO A 167 -8.55 -12.35 0.12
CA PRO A 167 -9.94 -12.26 0.55
C PRO A 167 -10.51 -10.84 0.46
N LEU A 168 -9.65 -9.81 0.40
CA LEU A 168 -10.03 -8.41 0.24
C LEU A 168 -9.24 -7.79 -0.92
N ARG A 169 -9.95 -7.21 -1.88
CA ARG A 169 -9.39 -6.51 -3.04
C ARG A 169 -10.10 -5.18 -3.21
N LEU A 170 -9.33 -4.10 -3.24
CA LEU A 170 -9.82 -2.74 -3.38
C LEU A 170 -9.24 -2.10 -4.65
N ALA A 171 -10.08 -1.53 -5.50
CA ALA A 171 -9.66 -0.63 -6.55
C ALA A 171 -9.65 0.80 -6.01
N LEU A 172 -8.55 1.51 -6.23
CA LEU A 172 -8.34 2.87 -5.75
C LEU A 172 -8.28 3.80 -6.97
N ALA A 173 -8.97 4.93 -6.87
CA ALA A 173 -8.84 6.03 -7.81
C ALA A 173 -8.61 7.34 -7.04
N PRO A 174 -7.79 8.27 -7.56
CA PRO A 174 -7.63 9.58 -6.95
C PRO A 174 -8.97 10.34 -6.98
N ALA A 175 -9.28 11.03 -5.89
CA ALA A 175 -10.45 11.91 -5.78
C ALA A 175 -10.03 13.23 -5.12
N PRO A 176 -10.79 14.33 -5.31
CA PRO A 176 -10.51 15.58 -4.62
C PRO A 176 -10.44 15.38 -3.10
N GLY A 177 -9.29 15.73 -2.50
CA GLY A 177 -9.07 15.58 -1.05
C GLY A 177 -8.90 14.14 -0.55
N GLY A 178 -8.86 13.13 -1.43
CA GLY A 178 -8.66 11.75 -1.02
C GLY A 178 -8.75 10.69 -2.11
N LEU A 179 -9.51 9.63 -1.87
CA LEU A 179 -9.65 8.46 -2.75
C LEU A 179 -11.11 8.07 -2.96
N SER A 180 -11.42 7.61 -4.18
CA SER A 180 -12.56 6.73 -4.42
C SER A 180 -12.10 5.28 -4.28
N VAL A 181 -12.79 4.50 -3.44
CA VAL A 181 -12.46 3.10 -3.14
C VAL A 181 -13.60 2.20 -3.60
N HIS A 182 -13.34 1.36 -4.58
CA HIS A 182 -14.28 0.33 -5.04
C HIS A 182 -13.90 -1.03 -4.47
N ILE A 183 -14.84 -1.72 -3.81
CA ILE A 183 -14.61 -3.05 -3.24
C ILE A 183 -14.85 -4.09 -4.33
N LEU A 184 -13.76 -4.65 -4.89
CA LEU A 184 -13.84 -5.68 -5.93
C LEU A 184 -14.13 -7.06 -5.35
N LYS A 185 -13.62 -7.33 -4.14
CA LYS A 185 -13.78 -8.59 -3.43
C LYS A 185 -13.69 -8.33 -1.94
N ARG A 186 -14.62 -8.92 -1.18
CA ARG A 186 -14.56 -9.02 0.28
C ARG A 186 -15.23 -10.31 0.72
N ARG A 187 -15.07 -10.70 1.99
CA ARG A 187 -15.96 -11.69 2.61
C ARG A 187 -17.30 -11.00 2.93
N GLY A 188 -18.41 -11.67 2.66
CA GLY A 188 -19.76 -11.11 2.81
C GLY A 188 -20.37 -10.63 1.49
N PRO A 189 -21.52 -9.93 1.54
CA PRO A 189 -22.25 -9.48 0.36
C PRO A 189 -21.40 -8.59 -0.55
N ALA A 190 -21.70 -8.55 -1.85
CA ALA A 190 -21.06 -7.57 -2.74
C ALA A 190 -21.46 -6.13 -2.34
N HIS A 191 -20.58 -5.17 -2.62
CA HIS A 191 -20.87 -3.75 -2.49
C HIS A 191 -20.38 -3.05 -3.75
N PRO A 192 -21.26 -2.80 -4.74
CA PRO A 192 -20.84 -2.29 -6.04
C PRO A 192 -20.48 -0.79 -6.02
N GLU A 193 -21.04 -0.04 -5.07
CA GLU A 193 -20.86 1.41 -5.02
C GLU A 193 -19.48 1.80 -4.50
N PRO A 194 -18.84 2.82 -5.11
CA PRO A 194 -17.61 3.39 -4.57
C PRO A 194 -17.83 4.06 -3.21
N LEU A 195 -16.80 3.97 -2.37
CA LEU A 195 -16.70 4.67 -1.11
C LEU A 195 -15.78 5.89 -1.27
N ALA A 196 -16.26 7.06 -0.89
CA ALA A 196 -15.43 8.25 -0.80
C ALA A 196 -14.62 8.25 0.51
N ILE A 197 -13.31 8.25 0.39
CA ILE A 197 -12.37 8.38 1.50
C ILE A 197 -11.74 9.77 1.43
N VAL A 198 -12.06 10.63 2.39
CA VAL A 198 -11.49 11.97 2.49
C VAL A 198 -10.37 11.94 3.52
N PHE A 199 -9.19 12.44 3.16
CA PHE A 199 -8.05 12.40 4.07
C PHE A 199 -7.93 13.62 4.99
N GLU A 200 -8.60 14.73 4.65
CA GLU A 200 -8.85 15.91 5.51
C GLU A 200 -10.15 16.58 5.05
N PRO A 201 -11.10 16.89 5.95
CA PRO A 201 -12.25 17.74 5.61
C PRO A 201 -11.92 19.24 5.50
N GLY A 202 -10.68 19.68 5.79
CA GLY A 202 -10.39 21.11 6.04
C GLY A 202 -9.20 21.72 5.31
N ALA A 203 -8.44 20.98 4.52
CA ALA A 203 -7.43 21.58 3.66
C ALA A 203 -8.08 21.93 2.31
N ALA A 204 -8.63 23.14 2.21
CA ALA A 204 -8.67 23.85 0.94
C ALA A 204 -7.30 23.63 0.25
N PRO A 205 -7.23 23.52 -1.09
CA PRO A 205 -5.94 23.43 -1.74
C PRO A 205 -5.14 24.63 -1.25
N ALA A 206 -4.10 24.37 -0.47
CA ALA A 206 -3.05 25.34 -0.29
C ALA A 206 -2.45 25.46 -1.69
N ALA A 207 -3.06 26.30 -2.51
CA ALA A 207 -2.34 27.18 -3.39
C ALA A 207 -1.42 28.01 -2.50
N ALA A 208 -0.42 27.36 -1.90
CA ALA A 208 0.85 28.02 -1.77
C ALA A 208 1.23 28.32 -3.22
N PRO A 209 1.30 29.58 -3.67
CA PRO A 209 2.07 29.85 -4.85
C PRO A 209 3.43 29.25 -4.54
N SER A 210 3.80 28.19 -5.27
CA SER A 210 5.19 27.87 -5.43
C SER A 210 5.81 29.15 -5.98
N HIS A 211 6.41 29.93 -5.08
CA HIS A 211 7.49 30.81 -5.43
C HIS A 211 8.57 29.86 -5.98
N HIS A 212 8.41 29.49 -7.25
CA HIS A 212 9.52 29.11 -8.08
C HIS A 212 10.42 30.34 -8.01
N ALA A 213 11.41 30.31 -7.11
CA ALA A 213 12.55 31.19 -7.23
C ALA A 213 13.07 30.93 -8.65
N PRO A 214 13.00 31.90 -9.58
CA PRO A 214 13.60 31.71 -10.87
C PRO A 214 15.08 31.50 -10.58
N LEU A 215 15.56 30.27 -10.78
CA LEU A 215 16.98 30.02 -10.87
C LEU A 215 17.41 30.74 -12.14
N ASP A 216 17.87 31.96 -11.96
CA ASP A 216 18.46 32.80 -12.99
C ASP A 216 19.77 32.10 -13.39
N ARG A 217 19.66 31.11 -14.27
CA ARG A 217 20.80 30.44 -14.88
C ARG A 217 21.47 31.48 -15.77
N ARG A 218 22.46 32.18 -15.23
CA ARG A 218 23.38 32.98 -16.03
C ARG A 218 23.98 32.07 -17.10
N LEU A 219 23.55 32.25 -18.34
CA LEU A 219 24.19 31.68 -19.51
C LEU A 219 25.66 32.13 -19.50
N PRO A 220 26.64 31.22 -19.70
CA PRO A 220 28.03 31.61 -19.88
C PRO A 220 28.13 32.58 -21.06
N ALA A 221 28.89 33.66 -20.89
CA ALA A 221 29.12 34.63 -21.95
C ALA A 221 29.74 33.94 -23.18
N LEU A 222 29.21 34.23 -24.36
CA LEU A 222 29.80 33.81 -25.63
C LEU A 222 31.24 34.35 -25.73
N PRO A 223 32.23 33.53 -26.12
CA PRO A 223 33.60 34.00 -26.26
C PRO A 223 33.69 35.04 -27.38
N ALA A 224 33.92 36.29 -27.01
CA ALA A 224 34.29 37.36 -27.93
C ALA A 224 35.82 37.47 -27.98
N ALA A 225 36.41 37.24 -29.16
CA ALA A 225 37.51 38.04 -29.71
C ALA A 225 38.05 37.42 -31.01
N GLY A 226 37.58 37.93 -32.16
CA GLY A 226 38.40 37.95 -33.36
C GLY A 226 39.43 39.08 -33.22
N ARG A 227 40.70 38.74 -33.01
CA ARG A 227 41.80 39.72 -33.10
C ARG A 227 42.03 40.07 -34.57
N ARG A 228 41.86 41.34 -34.93
CA ARG A 228 42.34 41.92 -36.18
C ARG A 228 43.85 42.11 -36.06
N THR A 229 44.61 41.51 -36.98
CA THR A 229 46.05 41.78 -37.15
C THR A 229 46.25 43.09 -37.93
N PRO A 230 47.15 43.99 -37.52
CA PRO A 230 47.54 45.10 -38.36
C PRO A 230 48.61 44.66 -39.37
N ALA A 231 48.53 45.23 -40.57
CA ALA A 231 49.51 45.09 -41.65
C ALA A 231 50.80 45.84 -41.33
N MET A 232 51.95 45.28 -41.73
CA MET A 232 53.20 46.02 -41.89
C MET A 232 53.74 45.82 -43.30
N ALA A 233 54.11 46.94 -43.91
CA ALA A 233 54.74 47.08 -45.20
C ALA A 233 56.24 46.77 -45.14
N SER A 234 56.76 46.15 -46.20
CA SER A 234 58.06 46.39 -46.85
C SER A 234 58.03 45.75 -48.23
#